data_AF-A0A832IE84-F1
#
_entry.id   AF-A0A832IE84-F1
#
_cell.length_a   1.000
_cell.length_b   1.000
_cell.length_c   1.000
_cell.angle_alpha   90.00
_cell.angle_beta   90.00
_cell.angle_gamma   90.00
#
_symmetry.space_group_name_H-M   'P 1'
#
loop_
_entity.id
_entity.type
_entity.pdbx_description
1 polymer ?
#
loop_
_entity_poly.entity_id
_entity_poly.type
_entity_poly.pdbx_seq_one_letter_code
_entity_poly.pdbx_strand_id
1 'polypeptide(L)'
;MNLKKLFFLLFISIYGTALAQQSLNAYKYVIVPKKYEFLKLEDKYQLNSLTKFLFKKEGFETLFDNDVKPKELANNPCLGLVPKVKNNSNMFTTKLVIELVNCKNETVLVSDEG
;
A
#
# COMPACT_ATOMS: atom_id res chain seq x y z
N MET A 1 -44.02 -10.72 13.41
CA MET A 1 -43.22 -9.51 13.13
C MET A 1 -43.60 -9.00 11.75
N ASN A 2 -44.27 -7.84 11.65
CA ASN A 2 -44.95 -7.41 10.42
C ASN A 2 -43.96 -7.11 9.29
N LEU A 3 -44.26 -7.60 8.08
CA LEU A 3 -43.40 -7.54 6.87
C LEU A 3 -42.86 -6.13 6.55
N LYS A 4 -43.61 -5.08 6.90
CA LYS A 4 -43.19 -3.67 6.78
C LYS A 4 -41.98 -3.30 7.67
N LYS A 5 -41.85 -3.90 8.85
CA LYS A 5 -40.70 -3.66 9.75
C LYS A 5 -39.42 -4.32 9.24
N LEU A 6 -39.55 -5.43 8.51
CA LEU A 6 -38.42 -6.12 7.89
C LEU A 6 -37.82 -5.30 6.74
N PHE A 7 -38.66 -4.63 5.95
CA PHE A 7 -38.21 -3.76 4.85
C PHE A 7 -37.50 -2.50 5.35
N PHE A 8 -37.93 -1.93 6.49
CA PHE A 8 -37.29 -0.77 7.11
C PHE A 8 -35.92 -1.10 7.72
N LEU A 9 -35.77 -2.30 8.29
CA LEU A 9 -34.48 -2.81 8.81
C LEU A 9 -33.46 -3.08 7.69
N LEU A 10 -33.91 -3.57 6.53
CA LEU A 10 -33.04 -3.84 5.38
C LEU A 10 -32.45 -2.56 4.75
N PHE A 11 -33.19 -1.44 4.82
CA PHE A 11 -32.75 -0.16 4.26
C PHE A 11 -31.63 0.50 5.10
N ILE A 12 -31.62 0.28 6.41
CA ILE A 12 -30.62 0.88 7.33
C ILE A 12 -29.26 0.18 7.22
N SER A 13 -29.22 -1.11 6.87
CA SER A 13 -27.99 -1.90 6.77
C SER A 13 -27.12 -1.59 5.54
N ILE A 14 -27.61 -0.82 4.56
CA ILE A 14 -26.86 -0.50 3.32
C ILE A 14 -25.99 0.77 3.50
N TYR A 15 -26.26 1.61 4.50
CA TYR A 15 -25.52 2.87 4.72
C TYR A 15 -24.34 2.75 5.70
N GLY A 16 -24.07 1.55 6.22
CA GLY A 16 -23.15 1.36 7.35
C GLY A 16 -21.68 1.05 7.03
N THR A 17 -21.29 0.87 5.76
CA THR A 17 -19.94 0.34 5.43
C THR A 17 -18.95 1.36 4.84
N ALA A 18 -19.26 2.66 4.87
CA ALA A 18 -18.41 3.68 4.24
C ALA A 18 -17.26 4.23 5.12
N LEU A 19 -17.09 3.74 6.35
CA LEU A 19 -16.11 4.31 7.30
C LEU A 19 -14.84 3.46 7.35
N ALA A 20 -13.78 3.92 6.66
CA ALA A 20 -12.35 3.75 7.00
C ALA A 20 -11.39 3.62 5.80
N GLN A 21 -11.77 3.97 4.57
CA GLN A 21 -10.77 4.03 3.50
C GLN A 21 -9.94 5.30 3.64
N GLN A 22 -8.81 5.21 4.36
CA GLN A 22 -7.83 6.28 4.42
C GLN A 22 -7.39 6.58 2.99
N SER A 23 -7.77 7.77 2.50
CA SER A 23 -7.52 8.14 1.12
C SER A 23 -6.01 8.17 0.87
N LEU A 24 -5.55 7.39 -0.12
CA LEU A 24 -4.16 7.42 -0.56
C LEU A 24 -3.73 8.81 -1.06
N ASN A 25 -4.68 9.70 -1.38
CA ASN A 25 -4.44 11.08 -1.78
C ASN A 25 -3.74 11.91 -0.69
N ALA A 26 -3.72 11.45 0.57
CA ALA A 26 -2.97 12.08 1.65
C ALA A 26 -1.44 11.89 1.51
N TYR A 27 -0.99 11.00 0.62
CA TYR A 27 0.41 10.67 0.42
C TYR A 27 0.87 11.11 -0.97
N LYS A 28 2.00 11.82 -1.02
CA LYS A 28 2.60 12.33 -2.25
C LYS A 28 3.75 11.46 -2.75
N TYR A 29 4.48 10.86 -1.81
CA TYR A 29 5.71 10.12 -2.08
C TYR A 29 5.55 8.62 -1.88
N VAL A 30 6.27 7.84 -2.68
CA VAL A 30 6.52 6.41 -2.41
C VAL A 30 8.03 6.17 -2.35
N ILE A 31 8.49 5.70 -1.20
CA ILE A 31 9.91 5.46 -0.89
C ILE A 31 10.16 3.96 -1.04
N VAL A 32 10.65 3.56 -2.20
CA VAL A 32 10.87 2.16 -2.56
C VAL A 32 12.18 1.66 -1.96
N PRO A 33 12.20 0.57 -1.17
CA PRO A 33 13.46 0.00 -0.69
C PRO A 33 14.37 -0.37 -1.86
N LYS A 34 15.70 -0.27 -1.73
CA LYS A 34 16.63 -0.84 -2.74
C LYS A 34 16.71 -2.36 -2.70
N LYS A 35 16.35 -2.94 -1.56
CA LYS A 35 16.37 -4.38 -1.31
C LYS A 35 15.16 -4.77 -0.48
N TYR A 36 14.45 -5.81 -0.93
CA TYR A 36 13.43 -6.45 -0.11
C TYR A 36 14.03 -7.49 0.82
N GLU A 37 13.45 -7.65 2.01
CA GLU A 37 13.95 -8.54 3.07
C GLU A 37 14.10 -10.00 2.60
N PHE A 38 13.20 -10.46 1.74
CA PHE A 38 13.23 -11.83 1.20
C PHE A 38 14.24 -12.04 0.07
N LEU A 39 14.89 -10.98 -0.42
CA LEU A 39 15.87 -11.03 -1.49
C LEU A 39 17.29 -10.86 -0.92
N LYS A 40 18.24 -11.63 -1.44
CA LYS A 40 19.65 -11.56 -1.01
C LYS A 40 20.39 -10.36 -1.59
N LEU A 41 20.03 -9.95 -2.81
CA LEU A 41 20.67 -8.88 -3.57
C LEU A 41 19.70 -7.71 -3.77
N GLU A 42 20.27 -6.51 -3.90
CA GLU A 42 19.52 -5.32 -4.29
C GLU A 42 18.89 -5.51 -5.67
N ASP A 43 17.66 -5.02 -5.82
CA ASP A 43 16.89 -5.06 -7.07
C ASP A 43 16.91 -6.41 -7.80
N LYS A 44 16.96 -7.52 -7.04
CA LYS A 44 16.98 -8.86 -7.62
C LYS A 44 15.70 -9.09 -8.42
N TYR A 45 15.85 -9.56 -9.65
CA TYR A 45 14.78 -9.71 -10.63
C TYR A 45 14.10 -8.39 -11.03
N GLN A 46 14.75 -7.24 -10.77
CA GLN A 46 14.23 -5.90 -11.05
C GLN A 46 12.93 -5.56 -10.30
N LEU A 47 12.66 -6.24 -9.17
CA LEU A 47 11.40 -6.06 -8.43
C LEU A 47 11.27 -4.67 -7.82
N ASN A 48 12.38 -4.09 -7.34
CA ASN A 48 12.38 -2.76 -6.72
C ASN A 48 12.21 -1.69 -7.82
N SER A 49 12.89 -1.85 -8.96
CA SER A 49 12.72 -0.99 -10.13
C SER A 49 11.31 -1.07 -10.72
N LEU A 50 10.73 -2.27 -10.81
CA LEU A 50 9.35 -2.48 -11.25
C LEU A 50 8.37 -1.78 -10.30
N THR A 51 8.53 -1.96 -8.99
CA THR A 51 7.69 -1.31 -7.99
C THR A 51 7.75 0.21 -8.10
N LYS A 52 8.96 0.77 -8.24
CA LYS A 52 9.16 2.22 -8.49
C LYS A 52 8.46 2.67 -9.77
N PHE A 53 8.59 1.92 -10.86
CA PHE A 53 7.95 2.24 -12.13
C PHE A 53 6.42 2.23 -12.02
N LEU A 54 5.84 1.21 -11.36
CA LEU A 54 4.39 1.09 -11.21
C LEU A 54 3.81 2.26 -10.40
N PHE A 55 4.37 2.58 -9.24
CA PHE A 55 3.87 3.72 -8.45
C PHE A 55 4.05 5.07 -9.18
N LYS A 56 5.13 5.23 -9.94
CA LYS A 56 5.31 6.42 -10.78
C LYS A 56 4.22 6.51 -11.86
N LYS A 57 3.83 5.39 -12.45
CA LYS A 57 2.74 5.31 -13.44
C LYS A 57 1.38 5.68 -12.83
N GLU A 58 1.15 5.32 -11.57
CA GLU A 58 -0.06 5.70 -10.82
C GLU A 58 -0.03 7.16 -10.30
N GLY A 59 1.02 7.92 -10.59
CA GLY A 59 1.10 9.37 -10.31
C GLY A 59 1.83 9.76 -9.03
N PHE A 60 2.48 8.82 -8.33
CA PHE A 60 3.28 9.13 -7.14
C PHE A 60 4.67 9.68 -7.51
N GLU A 61 5.21 10.56 -6.66
CA GLU A 61 6.63 10.91 -6.69
C GLU A 61 7.44 9.79 -6.01
N THR A 62 8.14 8.99 -6.82
CA THR A 62 8.86 7.82 -6.31
C THR A 62 10.35 8.08 -6.15
N LEU A 63 10.92 7.64 -5.03
CA LEU A 63 12.35 7.64 -4.77
C LEU A 63 12.78 6.30 -4.17
N PHE A 64 14.07 5.97 -4.26
CA PHE A 64 14.63 4.89 -3.48
C PHE A 64 14.93 5.34 -2.05
N ASP A 65 15.00 4.40 -1.12
CA ASP A 65 15.31 4.65 0.30
C ASP A 65 16.67 5.33 0.55
N ASN A 66 17.63 5.12 -0.34
CA ASN A 66 18.95 5.73 -0.32
C ASN A 66 19.08 7.01 -1.17
N ASP A 67 18.03 7.42 -1.89
CA ASP A 67 18.03 8.67 -2.63
C ASP A 67 17.95 9.86 -1.66
N VAL A 68 18.44 11.03 -2.09
CA VAL A 68 18.30 12.28 -1.32
C VAL A 68 16.83 12.66 -1.26
N LYS A 69 16.27 12.73 -0.04
CA LYS A 69 14.87 13.10 0.18
C LYS A 69 14.64 14.58 -0.13
N PRO A 70 13.58 14.93 -0.86
CA PRO A 70 13.15 16.32 -1.01
C PRO A 70 12.90 16.97 0.36
N LYS A 71 13.15 18.27 0.47
CA LYS A 71 13.02 19.02 1.73
C LYS A 71 11.64 18.88 2.37
N GLU A 72 10.58 18.84 1.56
CA GLU A 72 9.21 18.64 2.02
C GLU A 72 9.03 17.28 2.72
N LEU A 73 9.48 16.20 2.10
CA LEU A 73 9.43 14.85 2.67
C LEU A 73 10.34 14.69 3.89
N ALA A 74 11.50 15.35 3.89
CA ALA A 74 12.41 15.34 5.04
C ALA A 74 11.79 16.03 6.27
N ASN A 75 11.07 17.13 6.06
CA ASN A 75 10.38 17.87 7.12
C ASN A 75 9.08 17.18 7.57
N ASN A 76 8.39 16.48 6.67
CA ASN A 76 7.17 15.75 6.96
C ASN A 76 7.23 14.32 6.36
N PRO A 77 7.79 13.35 7.10
CA PRO A 77 7.96 11.98 6.62
C PRO A 77 6.64 11.26 6.34
N CYS A 78 5.53 11.74 6.90
CA CYS A 78 4.20 11.16 6.72
C CYS A 78 3.58 11.47 5.36
N LEU A 79 4.22 12.30 4.54
CA LEU A 79 3.87 12.48 3.13
C LEU A 79 4.30 11.28 2.26
N GLY A 80 5.12 10.39 2.80
CA GLY A 80 5.64 9.21 2.11
C GLY A 80 5.01 7.91 2.61
N LEU A 81 4.86 6.98 1.66
CA LEU A 81 4.58 5.57 1.93
C LEU A 81 5.79 4.72 1.58
N VAL A 82 5.99 3.63 2.33
CA VAL A 82 7.01 2.62 2.05
C VAL A 82 6.29 1.34 1.61
N PRO A 83 6.47 0.87 0.37
CA PRO A 83 5.93 -0.41 -0.07
C PRO A 83 6.80 -1.54 0.45
N LYS A 84 6.25 -2.35 1.36
CA LYS A 84 6.84 -3.62 1.79
C LYS A 84 6.29 -4.74 0.92
N VAL A 85 7.16 -5.38 0.15
CA VAL A 85 6.78 -6.56 -0.64
C VAL A 85 7.04 -7.80 0.20
N LYS A 86 5.97 -8.55 0.48
CA LYS A 86 6.01 -9.83 1.19
C LYS A 86 5.93 -10.98 0.22
N ASN A 87 6.69 -12.02 0.50
CA ASN A 87 6.64 -13.27 -0.23
C ASN A 87 5.84 -14.30 0.58
N ASN A 88 4.60 -14.56 0.15
CA ASN A 88 3.68 -15.53 0.75
C ASN A 88 3.65 -16.84 -0.07
N SER A 89 4.70 -17.10 -0.86
CA SER A 89 4.79 -18.31 -1.69
C SER A 89 4.88 -19.58 -0.84
N ASN A 90 4.43 -20.69 -1.43
CA ASN A 90 4.58 -22.03 -0.87
C ASN A 90 5.26 -22.94 -1.92
N MET A 91 5.30 -24.26 -1.67
CA MET A 91 5.97 -25.22 -2.55
C MET A 91 5.39 -25.26 -3.99
N PHE A 92 4.12 -24.87 -4.17
CA PHE A 92 3.39 -25.02 -5.43
C PHE A 92 2.98 -23.69 -6.08
N THR A 93 3.00 -22.58 -5.32
CA THR A 93 2.53 -21.28 -5.82
C THR A 93 3.48 -20.16 -5.42
N THR A 94 3.78 -19.29 -6.38
CA THR A 94 4.43 -17.99 -6.12
C THR A 94 3.35 -16.96 -5.81
N LYS A 95 3.50 -16.26 -4.68
CA LYS A 95 2.56 -15.22 -4.23
C LYS A 95 3.31 -14.06 -3.61
N LEU A 96 3.10 -12.86 -4.13
CA LEU A 96 3.59 -11.61 -3.57
C LEU A 96 2.42 -10.75 -3.11
N VAL A 97 2.64 -10.00 -2.04
CA VAL A 97 1.69 -9.01 -1.50
C VAL A 97 2.45 -7.73 -1.23
N ILE A 98 1.87 -6.59 -1.63
CA ILE A 98 2.42 -5.27 -1.36
C ILE A 98 1.65 -4.64 -0.20
N GLU A 99 2.36 -4.33 0.89
CA GLU A 99 1.83 -3.54 2.00
C GLU A 99 2.37 -2.11 1.92
N LEU A 100 1.48 -1.13 1.79
CA LEU A 100 1.84 0.28 1.90
C LEU A 100 1.84 0.67 3.38
N VAL A 101 2.99 1.12 3.86
CA VAL A 101 3.20 1.47 5.26
C VAL A 101 3.51 2.96 5.40
N ASN A 102 2.90 3.63 6.37
CA ASN A 102 3.13 5.04 6.63
C ASN A 102 4.32 5.29 7.59
N CYS A 103 4.63 6.56 7.84
CA CYS A 103 5.68 7.00 8.77
C CYS A 103 5.55 6.46 10.22
N LYS A 104 4.36 6.04 10.64
CA LYS A 104 4.06 5.47 11.97
C LYS A 104 4.18 3.95 12.00
N ASN A 105 4.65 3.33 10.91
CA ASN A 105 4.66 1.89 10.70
C ASN A 105 3.27 1.24 10.65
N GLU A 106 2.22 2.01 10.32
CA GLU A 106 0.87 1.49 10.15
C GLU A 106 0.65 1.12 8.68
N THR A 107 0.08 -0.05 8.43
CA THR A 107 -0.32 -0.48 7.09
C THR A 107 -1.57 0.28 6.67
N VAL A 108 -1.47 1.05 5.59
CA VAL A 108 -2.59 1.86 5.05
C VAL A 108 -3.35 1.12 3.95
N LEU A 109 -2.67 0.23 3.22
CA LEU A 109 -3.25 -0.58 2.17
C LEU A 109 -2.45 -1.87 1.99
N VAL A 110 -3.16 -2.94 1.65
CA VAL A 110 -2.60 -4.22 1.25
C VAL A 110 -3.13 -4.54 -0.14
N SER A 111 -2.26 -4.89 -1.08
CA SER A 111 -2.67 -5.35 -2.40
C SER A 111 -3.28 -6.74 -2.32
N ASP A 112 -4.04 -7.11 -3.35
CA ASP A 112 -4.33 -8.52 -3.61
C ASP A 112 -3.03 -9.30 -3.87
N GLU A 113 -3.09 -10.62 -3.71
CA GLU A 113 -1.97 -11.52 -4.04
C GLU A 113 -1.72 -11.54 -5.55
N GLY A 114 -0.44 -11.50 -5.95
CA GLY A 114 -0.01 -11.57 -7.35
C GLY A 114 1.41 -12.09 -7.56
#